data_AF-A0A4Q3YHC7-F1
#
_entry.id   AF-A0A4Q3YHC7-F1
#
_cell.length_a   1.000
_cell.length_b   1.000
_cell.length_c   1.000
_cell.angle_alpha   90.00
_cell.angle_beta   90.00
_cell.angle_gamma   90.00
#
_symmetry.space_group_name_H-M   'P 1'
#
loop_
_entity.id
_entity.type
_entity.pdbx_description
1 polymer ?
#
loop_
_entity_poly.entity_id
_entity_poly.type
_entity_poly.pdbx_seq_one_letter_code
_entity_poly.pdbx_strand_id
1 'polypeptide(L)'
;FLPSRNTVFLSLACAHAAGIGAEEVHIGINCIEFSGYPDCTPEFLDSFSKLTSVANPGGPRIVAPLLTMSKPEIAALALELGIGEFDTWSCYRPVLQTGSVTPCGKCDACRLHEHAWRSIGN
;
A
#
# COMPACT_ATOMS: atom_id res chain seq x y z
N PHE A 1 -4.89 10.01 -12.83
CA PHE A 1 -4.81 8.55 -12.66
C PHE A 1 -4.03 7.98 -13.83
N LEU A 2 -3.07 7.08 -13.59
CA LEU A 2 -2.28 6.42 -14.63
C LEU A 2 -2.61 4.91 -14.62
N PRO A 3 -3.22 4.37 -15.68
CA PRO A 3 -3.52 2.94 -15.76
C PRO A 3 -2.26 2.07 -15.61
N SER A 4 -2.38 0.94 -14.91
CA SER A 4 -1.31 -0.08 -14.76
C SER A 4 -0.01 0.44 -14.17
N ARG A 5 -0.04 1.51 -13.36
CA ARG A 5 1.16 2.07 -12.73
C ARG A 5 1.85 1.06 -11.81
N ASN A 6 1.09 0.17 -11.16
CA ASN A 6 1.69 -0.82 -10.25
C ASN A 6 2.54 -1.83 -11.02
N THR A 7 2.23 -2.12 -12.29
CA THR A 7 3.09 -2.93 -13.17
C THR A 7 4.46 -2.30 -13.34
N VAL A 8 4.52 -0.98 -13.55
CA VAL A 8 5.78 -0.24 -13.69
C VAL A 8 6.55 -0.24 -12.38
N PHE A 9 5.88 0.06 -11.27
CA PHE A 9 6.51 0.10 -9.94
C PHE A 9 7.06 -1.27 -9.53
N LEU A 10 6.28 -2.34 -9.69
CA LEU A 10 6.73 -3.69 -9.36
C LEU A 10 7.89 -4.15 -10.27
N SER A 11 7.88 -3.80 -11.56
CA SER A 11 8.99 -4.12 -12.46
C SER A 11 10.30 -3.50 -11.96
N LEU A 12 10.26 -2.22 -11.59
CA LEU A 12 11.42 -1.52 -11.06
C LEU A 12 11.85 -2.08 -9.71
N ALA A 13 10.90 -2.33 -8.80
CA ALA A 13 11.19 -2.88 -7.47
C ALA A 13 11.82 -4.27 -7.55
N CYS A 14 11.29 -5.17 -8.39
CA CYS A 14 11.82 -6.53 -8.55
C CYS A 14 13.21 -6.52 -9.20
N ALA A 15 13.44 -5.68 -10.22
CA ALA A 15 14.75 -5.53 -10.83
C ALA A 15 15.79 -4.99 -9.84
N HIS A 16 15.41 -3.99 -9.04
CA HIS A 16 16.28 -3.43 -8.02
C HIS A 16 16.60 -4.44 -6.91
N ALA A 17 15.57 -5.08 -6.35
CA ALA A 17 15.71 -6.10 -5.31
C ALA A 17 16.61 -7.26 -5.77
N ALA A 18 16.44 -7.74 -7.00
CA ALA A 18 17.34 -8.74 -7.59
C ALA A 18 18.79 -8.23 -7.68
N GLY A 19 19.00 -6.98 -8.12
CA GLY A 19 20.33 -6.38 -8.23
C GLY A 19 21.07 -6.24 -6.91
N ILE A 20 20.36 -6.11 -5.79
CA ILE A 20 20.95 -6.04 -4.43
C ILE A 20 20.90 -7.37 -3.66
N GLY A 21 20.40 -8.45 -4.29
CA GLY A 21 20.26 -9.77 -3.65
C GLY A 21 19.18 -9.84 -2.56
N ALA A 22 18.17 -8.96 -2.60
CA ALA A 22 17.03 -9.05 -1.70
C ALA A 22 16.08 -10.18 -2.10
N GLU A 23 15.57 -10.92 -1.12
CA GLU A 23 14.70 -12.07 -1.34
C GLU A 23 13.23 -11.72 -1.55
N GLU A 24 12.81 -10.53 -1.12
CA GLU A 24 11.40 -10.14 -1.11
C GLU A 24 11.19 -8.67 -1.49
N VAL A 25 10.05 -8.41 -2.14
CA VAL A 25 9.50 -7.08 -2.41
C VAL A 25 8.15 -6.98 -1.71
N HIS A 26 8.05 -6.12 -0.71
CA HIS A 26 6.82 -5.86 0.03
C HIS A 26 6.05 -4.70 -0.60
N ILE A 27 4.75 -4.89 -0.86
CA ILE A 27 3.89 -3.86 -1.44
C ILE A 27 2.59 -3.70 -0.64
N GLY A 28 2.25 -2.45 -0.32
CA GLY A 28 1.07 -2.09 0.46
C GLY A 28 -0.22 -1.90 -0.35
N ILE A 29 -0.44 -2.65 -1.42
CA ILE A 29 -1.70 -2.58 -2.17
C ILE A 29 -2.84 -3.24 -1.39
N ASN A 30 -4.07 -2.81 -1.68
CA ASN A 30 -5.29 -3.31 -1.06
C ASN A 30 -6.38 -3.48 -2.13
N CYS A 31 -7.14 -4.57 -2.06
CA CYS A 31 -8.16 -4.92 -3.04
C CYS A 31 -9.61 -4.79 -2.52
N ILE A 32 -9.82 -4.45 -1.25
CA ILE A 32 -11.17 -4.39 -0.66
C ILE A 32 -11.77 -3.01 -0.84
N GLU A 33 -11.06 -1.99 -0.37
CA GLU A 33 -11.59 -0.65 -0.32
C GLU A 33 -10.94 0.16 -1.44
N PHE A 34 -11.67 0.29 -2.56
CA PHE A 34 -11.33 1.07 -3.76
C PHE A 34 -10.57 0.33 -4.89
N SER A 35 -10.97 -0.89 -5.26
CA SER A 35 -10.25 -1.69 -6.27
C SER A 35 -10.81 -1.64 -7.70
N GLY A 36 -11.41 -0.53 -8.13
CA GLY A 36 -11.67 -0.31 -9.57
C GLY A 36 -10.40 -0.36 -10.46
N TYR A 37 -9.25 -0.60 -9.83
CA TYR A 37 -7.93 -0.78 -10.39
C TYR A 37 -7.59 -2.27 -10.55
N PRO A 38 -7.50 -2.78 -11.79
CA PRO A 38 -7.14 -4.18 -12.07
C PRO A 38 -5.75 -4.56 -11.51
N ASP A 39 -4.85 -3.58 -11.37
CA ASP A 39 -3.46 -3.74 -10.90
C ASP A 39 -3.30 -3.75 -9.37
N CYS A 40 -4.38 -3.98 -8.63
CA CYS A 40 -4.39 -4.16 -7.18
C CYS A 40 -5.00 -5.52 -6.75
N THR A 41 -5.22 -6.45 -7.69
CA THR A 41 -5.94 -7.69 -7.44
C THR A 41 -5.01 -8.87 -7.13
N PRO A 42 -5.51 -9.93 -6.46
CA PRO A 42 -4.75 -11.18 -6.32
C PRO A 42 -4.33 -11.78 -7.67
N GLU A 43 -5.20 -11.71 -8.68
CA GLU A 43 -4.93 -12.24 -10.02
C GLU A 43 -3.83 -11.47 -10.76
N PHE A 44 -3.78 -10.14 -10.57
CA PHE A 44 -2.67 -9.33 -11.03
C PHE A 44 -1.36 -9.74 -10.38
N LEU A 45 -1.33 -9.89 -9.05
CA LEU A 45 -0.11 -10.28 -8.33
C LEU A 45 0.38 -11.68 -8.72
N ASP A 46 -0.53 -12.65 -8.87
CA ASP A 46 -0.19 -14.01 -9.31
C ASP A 46 0.37 -14.00 -10.75
N SER A 47 -0.29 -13.26 -11.65
CA SER A 47 0.17 -13.10 -13.04
C SER A 47 1.55 -12.43 -13.11
N PHE A 48 1.76 -11.37 -12.32
CA PHE A 48 3.02 -10.67 -12.27
C PHE A 48 4.13 -11.54 -11.67
N SER A 49 3.84 -12.30 -10.61
CA SER A 49 4.79 -13.23 -9.98
C SER A 49 5.24 -14.34 -10.94
N LYS A 50 4.32 -14.87 -11.75
CA LYS A 50 4.62 -15.82 -12.84
C LYS A 50 5.50 -15.19 -13.92
N LEU A 51 5.24 -13.94 -14.28
CA LEU A 51 6.08 -13.23 -15.23
C LEU A 51 7.51 -13.04 -14.69
N THR A 52 7.65 -12.62 -13.44
CA THR A 52 8.96 -12.39 -12.84
C THR A 52 9.77 -13.66 -12.63
N SER A 53 9.12 -14.80 -12.36
CA SER A 53 9.83 -16.07 -12.22
C SER A 53 10.39 -16.59 -13.55
N VAL A 54 9.76 -16.26 -14.68
CA VAL A 54 10.30 -16.54 -16.02
C VAL A 54 11.43 -15.58 -16.37
N ALA A 55 11.25 -14.28 -16.09
CA ALA A 55 12.23 -13.25 -16.45
C ALA A 55 13.48 -13.29 -15.56
N ASN A 56 13.34 -13.71 -14.30
CA ASN A 56 14.40 -13.77 -13.31
C ASN A 56 14.20 -14.97 -12.37
N PRO A 57 14.57 -16.19 -12.79
CA PRO A 57 14.49 -17.37 -11.95
C PRO A 57 15.29 -17.20 -10.65
N GLY A 58 14.66 -17.47 -9.50
CA GLY A 58 15.26 -17.22 -8.19
C GLY A 58 15.28 -15.75 -7.77
N GLY A 59 14.59 -14.88 -8.51
CA GLY A 59 14.36 -13.49 -8.13
C GLY A 59 13.50 -13.31 -6.87
N PRO A 60 13.29 -12.06 -6.45
CA PRO A 60 12.56 -11.76 -5.21
C PRO A 60 11.10 -12.23 -5.28
N ARG A 61 10.57 -12.68 -4.14
CA ARG A 61 9.14 -12.96 -3.95
C ARG A 61 8.38 -11.66 -3.74
N ILE A 62 7.18 -11.57 -4.28
CA ILE A 62 6.30 -10.41 -4.06
C ILE A 62 5.37 -10.72 -2.88
N VAL A 63 5.35 -9.83 -1.89
CA VAL A 63 4.57 -9.99 -0.65
C VAL A 63 3.63 -8.80 -0.50
N ALA A 64 2.33 -9.06 -0.40
CA ALA A 64 1.30 -8.02 -0.25
C ALA A 64 0.47 -8.27 1.01
N PRO A 65 1.00 -7.98 2.21
CA PRO A 65 0.38 -8.39 3.48
C PRO A 65 -0.97 -7.72 3.73
N LEU A 66 -1.17 -6.51 3.18
CA LEU A 66 -2.38 -5.72 3.38
C LEU A 66 -3.45 -5.95 2.30
N LEU A 67 -3.22 -6.88 1.35
CA LEU A 67 -4.03 -7.02 0.15
C LEU A 67 -5.52 -7.17 0.45
N THR A 68 -5.85 -8.04 1.41
CA THR A 68 -7.23 -8.41 1.76
C THR A 68 -7.62 -7.94 3.16
N MET A 69 -6.93 -6.94 3.72
CA MET A 69 -7.30 -6.35 5.01
C MET A 69 -8.23 -5.16 4.81
N SER A 70 -9.27 -5.04 5.62
CA SER A 70 -10.06 -3.81 5.74
C SER A 70 -9.24 -2.68 6.37
N LYS A 71 -9.67 -1.43 6.22
CA LYS A 71 -8.96 -0.31 6.85
C LYS A 71 -8.90 -0.40 8.39
N PRO A 72 -9.98 -0.79 9.10
CA PRO A 72 -9.90 -1.05 10.54
C PRO A 72 -8.89 -2.15 10.92
N GLU A 73 -8.80 -3.24 10.15
CA GLU A 73 -7.80 -4.28 10.40
C GLU A 73 -6.37 -3.74 10.21
N ILE A 74 -6.15 -2.90 9.19
CA ILE A 74 -4.85 -2.24 8.98
C ILE A 74 -4.52 -1.30 10.14
N ALA A 75 -5.50 -0.55 10.66
CA ALA A 75 -5.30 0.33 11.81
C ALA A 75 -5.01 -0.46 13.09
N ALA A 76 -5.70 -1.58 13.31
CA ALA A 76 -5.43 -2.47 14.44
C ALA A 76 -4.01 -3.04 14.38
N LEU A 77 -3.58 -3.53 13.21
CA LEU A 77 -2.22 -4.02 12.99
C LEU A 77 -1.18 -2.91 13.20
N ALA A 78 -1.44 -1.69 12.73
CA ALA A 78 -0.56 -0.55 12.96
C ALA A 78 -0.37 -0.29 14.47
N LEU A 79 -1.47 -0.29 15.23
CA LEU A 79 -1.44 -0.09 16.67
C LEU A 79 -0.67 -1.22 17.40
N GLU A 80 -0.88 -2.47 17.00
CA GLU A 80 -0.13 -3.63 17.52
C GLU A 80 1.38 -3.50 17.29
N LEU A 81 1.77 -2.90 16.17
CA LEU A 81 3.17 -2.61 15.82
C LEU A 81 3.71 -1.33 16.46
N GLY A 82 2.92 -0.64 17.29
CA GLY A 82 3.31 0.61 17.94
C GLY A 82 3.29 1.85 17.05
N ILE A 83 2.57 1.79 15.92
CA ILE A 83 2.36 2.91 15.00
C ILE A 83 1.01 3.55 15.33
N GLY A 84 1.03 4.80 15.79
CA GLY A 84 -0.15 5.57 16.14
C GLY A 84 -0.87 6.20 14.95
N GLU A 85 -2.06 6.73 15.21
CA GLU A 85 -2.93 7.37 14.21
C GLU A 85 -2.23 8.48 13.41
N PHE A 86 -1.34 9.22 14.05
CA PHE A 86 -0.68 10.41 13.49
C PHE A 86 0.77 10.17 13.06
N ASP A 87 1.25 8.92 13.10
CA ASP A 87 2.62 8.58 12.71
C ASP A 87 2.80 8.45 11.19
N THR A 88 1.70 8.42 10.44
CA THR A 88 1.69 8.24 8.99
C THR A 88 0.89 9.32 8.28
N TRP A 89 1.06 9.41 6.96
CA TRP A 89 0.41 10.42 6.14
C TRP A 89 -0.45 9.81 5.02
N SER A 90 -1.75 10.10 5.05
CA SER A 90 -2.72 9.65 4.04
C SER A 90 -3.35 10.79 3.22
N CYS A 91 -3.30 12.03 3.70
CA CYS A 91 -4.11 13.12 3.13
C CYS A 91 -3.66 13.53 1.71
N TYR A 92 -4.61 13.58 0.77
CA TYR A 92 -4.36 14.03 -0.62
C TYR A 92 -4.23 15.55 -0.78
N ARG A 93 -4.78 16.31 0.17
CA ARG A 93 -4.91 17.78 0.07
C ARG A 93 -4.56 18.41 1.43
N PRO A 94 -3.29 18.45 1.83
CA PRO A 94 -2.88 19.08 3.09
C PRO A 94 -3.33 20.54 3.20
N VAL A 95 -3.58 20.98 4.44
CA VAL A 95 -3.65 22.41 4.76
C VAL A 95 -2.24 22.85 5.17
N LEU A 96 -1.72 23.85 4.47
CA LEU A 96 -0.42 24.45 4.76
C LEU A 96 -0.63 25.68 5.65
N GLN A 97 0.02 25.68 6.81
CA GLN A 97 0.09 26.83 7.71
C GLN A 97 1.56 27.17 7.95
N THR A 98 1.84 28.38 8.41
CA THR A 98 3.21 28.80 8.69
C THR A 98 3.85 27.88 9.74
N GLY A 99 4.80 27.05 9.31
CA GLY A 99 5.52 26.10 10.17
C GLY A 99 4.79 24.77 10.44
N SER A 100 3.64 24.50 9.82
CA SER A 100 2.92 23.23 10.02
C SER A 100 2.15 22.77 8.79
N VAL A 101 1.97 21.45 8.69
CA VAL A 101 1.18 20.79 7.65
C VAL A 101 0.18 19.87 8.35
N THR A 102 -1.11 20.02 8.07
CA THR A 102 -2.16 19.23 8.72
C THR A 102 -3.06 18.53 7.69
N PRO A 103 -3.59 17.33 8.01
CA PRO A 103 -4.59 16.67 7.17
C PRO A 103 -5.83 17.57 7.01
N CYS A 104 -6.43 17.64 5.82
CA CYS A 104 -7.59 18.51 5.62
C CYS A 104 -8.89 18.01 6.27
N GLY A 105 -8.95 16.76 6.73
CA GLY A 105 -10.15 16.16 7.31
C GLY A 105 -11.34 15.96 6.35
N LYS A 106 -11.17 16.28 5.05
CA LYS A 106 -12.30 16.34 4.09
C LYS A 106 -12.14 15.47 2.84
N CYS A 107 -10.91 15.08 2.49
CA CYS A 107 -10.68 14.19 1.35
C CYS A 107 -11.00 12.74 1.69
N ASP A 108 -11.25 11.90 0.68
CA ASP A 108 -11.64 10.50 0.89
C ASP A 108 -10.60 9.74 1.73
N ALA A 109 -9.30 9.97 1.47
CA ALA A 109 -8.25 9.38 2.29
C ALA A 109 -8.33 9.79 3.78
N CYS A 110 -8.67 11.04 4.09
CA CYS A 110 -8.87 11.46 5.48
C CYS A 110 -10.09 10.79 6.11
N ARG A 111 -11.19 10.66 5.37
CA ARG A 111 -12.42 10.01 5.87
C ARG A 111 -12.20 8.51 6.12
N LEU A 112 -11.51 7.82 5.21
CA LEU A 112 -11.16 6.40 5.38
C LEU A 112 -10.20 6.22 6.56
N HIS A 113 -9.21 7.11 6.71
CA HIS A 113 -8.29 7.10 7.85
C HIS A 113 -9.04 7.27 9.17
N GLU A 114 -9.84 8.32 9.29
CA GLU A 114 -10.68 8.58 10.47
C GLU A 114 -11.63 7.42 10.78
N HIS A 115 -12.25 6.83 9.76
CA HIS A 115 -13.09 5.65 9.91
C HIS A 115 -12.32 4.44 10.45
N ALA A 116 -11.11 4.18 9.92
CA ALA A 116 -10.25 3.08 10.34
C ALA A 116 -9.93 3.15 11.84
N TRP A 117 -9.46 4.31 12.29
CA TRP A 117 -9.01 4.52 13.67
C TRP A 117 -10.18 4.58 14.67
N ARG A 118 -11.29 5.23 14.30
CA ARG A 118 -12.50 5.21 15.15
C ARG A 118 -13.06 3.80 15.35
N SER A 119 -12.95 2.95 14.35
CA SER A 119 -13.49 1.58 14.39
C SER A 119 -12.76 0.68 15.39
N ILE A 120 -11.53 1.03 15.79
CA ILE A 120 -10.73 0.27 16.76
C ILE A 120 -10.71 0.92 18.16
N GLY A 121 -11.50 1.98 18.37
CA GLY A 121 -11.72 2.57 19.69
C GLY A 121 -10.66 3.57 20.16
N ASN A 122 -9.95 4.22 19.24
CA ASN A 122 -9.09 5.39 19.52
C ASN A 122 -9.85 6.70 19.29
#